data_AF-A0AAW1HSE6-F1
#
_entry.id   AF-A0AAW1HSE6-F1
#
_cell.length_a   1.000
_cell.length_b   1.000
_cell.length_c   1.000
_cell.angle_alpha   90.00
_cell.angle_beta   90.00
_cell.angle_gamma   90.00
#
_symmetry.space_group_name_H-M   'P 1'
#
loop_
_entity.id
_entity.type
_entity.pdbx_description
1 polymer ?
#
loop_
_entity_poly.entity_id
_entity_poly.type
_entity_poly.pdbx_seq_one_letter_code
_entity_poly.pdbx_strand_id
1 'polypeptide(L)'
;MPEPKSWKKILYEDQGYPDDYTDKTFLKDLRKNVKIEEITLTEAILGATCLIQELCTVVFLTLVYVHLYNDWIHPDVVMISSNIIVLLGFLLYNKTINLAKALIFIGLVCPILFIRYQSYKQNIYGPWDEAIIDNAVHINDLIYS
;
A
#
# COMPACT_ATOMS: atom_id res chain seq x y z
N MET A 1 12.94 -8.90 68.74
CA MET A 1 12.91 -8.52 67.30
C MET A 1 14.36 -8.51 66.82
N PRO A 2 14.70 -9.09 65.65
CA PRO A 2 16.05 -8.99 65.13
C PRO A 2 16.36 -7.54 64.77
N GLU A 3 17.55 -7.06 65.14
CA GLU A 3 17.96 -5.68 64.90
C GLU A 3 18.15 -5.40 63.40
N PRO A 4 17.88 -4.16 62.93
CA PRO A 4 18.03 -3.81 61.52
C PRO A 4 19.50 -3.91 61.08
N LYS A 5 19.77 -4.67 60.01
CA LYS A 5 21.12 -4.78 59.43
C LYS A 5 21.59 -3.42 58.90
N SER A 6 22.75 -2.98 59.38
CA SER A 6 23.47 -1.83 58.83
C SER A 6 23.82 -2.06 57.36
N TRP A 7 23.68 -1.02 56.54
CA TRP A 7 24.04 -1.08 55.12
C TRP A 7 25.53 -1.39 54.96
N LYS A 8 25.83 -2.32 54.04
CA LYS A 8 27.18 -2.77 53.74
C LYS A 8 27.37 -2.89 52.23
N LYS A 9 28.53 -2.49 51.72
CA LYS A 9 28.90 -2.64 50.30
C LYS A 9 29.31 -4.08 50.02
N ILE A 10 28.33 -4.92 49.67
CA ILE A 10 28.52 -6.35 49.43
C ILE A 10 29.33 -6.64 48.15
N LEU A 11 29.32 -5.74 47.16
CA LEU A 11 29.95 -5.95 45.84
C LEU A 11 31.48 -6.15 45.87
N TYR A 12 32.18 -5.59 46.87
CA TYR A 12 33.65 -5.69 47.01
C TYR A 12 34.09 -6.65 48.13
N GLU A 13 33.13 -7.27 48.81
CA GLU A 13 33.42 -8.25 49.84
C GLU A 13 33.56 -9.62 49.19
N ASP A 14 34.60 -10.36 49.56
CA ASP A 14 34.84 -11.71 49.06
C ASP A 14 33.63 -12.61 49.38
N GLN A 15 32.93 -13.02 48.32
CA GLN A 15 31.75 -13.87 48.42
C GLN A 15 32.11 -15.37 48.44
N GLY A 16 33.39 -15.73 48.39
CA GLY A 16 33.87 -17.12 48.34
C GLY A 16 33.68 -17.79 46.98
N TYR A 17 33.43 -16.99 45.94
CA TYR A 17 33.28 -17.45 44.56
C TYR A 17 34.38 -16.81 43.70
N PRO A 18 34.94 -17.54 42.72
CA PRO A 18 35.89 -16.95 41.78
C PRO A 18 35.23 -15.83 40.96
N ASP A 19 36.00 -14.84 40.50
CA ASP A 19 35.48 -13.66 39.79
C ASP A 19 34.65 -14.02 38.54
N ASP A 20 34.92 -15.17 37.92
CA ASP A 20 34.18 -15.68 36.75
C ASP A 20 32.91 -16.49 37.11
N TYR A 21 32.55 -16.58 38.40
CA TYR A 21 31.41 -17.35 38.83
C TYR A 21 30.10 -16.67 38.46
N THR A 22 29.31 -17.35 37.63
CA THR A 22 27.95 -16.96 37.29
C THR A 22 27.02 -18.11 37.62
N ASP A 23 25.89 -17.81 38.27
CA ASP A 23 24.91 -18.83 38.64
C ASP A 23 24.27 -19.48 37.39
N LYS A 24 23.94 -20.77 37.47
CA LYS A 24 23.32 -21.52 36.35
C LYS A 24 21.96 -20.94 35.91
N THR A 25 21.30 -20.19 36.78
CA THR A 25 20.04 -19.49 36.49
C THR A 25 20.23 -18.15 35.79
N PHE A 26 21.45 -17.60 35.75
CA PHE A 26 21.72 -16.27 35.17
C PHE A 26 21.23 -16.13 33.73
N LEU A 27 21.45 -17.15 32.91
CA LEU A 27 21.02 -17.15 31.51
C LEU A 27 19.59 -17.67 31.32
N LYS A 28 18.94 -18.15 32.38
CA LYS A 28 17.60 -18.75 32.31
C LYS A 28 16.55 -17.73 31.89
N ASP A 29 16.74 -16.48 32.29
CA ASP A 29 15.84 -15.37 31.98
C ASP A 29 16.29 -14.56 30.74
N LEU A 30 17.32 -15.03 30.03
CA LEU A 30 17.84 -14.35 28.85
C LEU A 30 16.87 -14.50 27.67
N ARG A 31 15.93 -13.56 27.57
CA ARG A 31 14.95 -13.51 26.47
C ARG A 31 15.54 -12.74 25.30
N LYS A 32 15.84 -13.43 24.20
CA LYS A 32 16.11 -12.78 22.91
C LYS A 32 14.77 -12.34 22.30
N ASN A 33 14.76 -11.23 21.58
CA ASN A 33 13.63 -10.88 20.71
C ASN A 33 12.28 -10.65 21.43
N VAL A 34 12.33 -10.09 22.65
CA VAL A 34 11.15 -9.86 23.52
C VAL A 34 10.08 -8.98 22.86
N LYS A 35 10.47 -8.15 21.88
CA LYS A 35 9.59 -7.31 21.07
C LYS A 35 10.07 -7.31 19.62
N ILE A 36 9.99 -8.45 18.94
CA ILE A 36 10.06 -8.42 17.47
C ILE A 36 8.70 -7.97 16.97
N GLU A 37 8.65 -6.76 16.42
CA GLU A 37 7.61 -6.38 15.48
C GLU A 37 8.02 -6.97 14.12
N GLU A 38 7.19 -7.85 13.55
CA GLU A 38 7.45 -8.43 12.23
C GLU A 38 7.27 -7.34 11.18
N ILE A 39 8.37 -6.74 10.72
CA ILE A 39 8.34 -5.77 9.63
C ILE A 39 7.88 -6.51 8.37
N THR A 40 6.79 -6.05 7.77
CA THR A 40 6.33 -6.65 6.51
C THR A 40 7.30 -6.32 5.38
N LEU A 41 7.39 -7.18 4.37
CA LEU A 41 8.27 -6.93 3.22
C LEU A 41 7.98 -5.60 2.53
N THR A 42 6.71 -5.19 2.46
CA THR A 42 6.30 -3.92 1.87
C THR A 42 6.80 -2.74 2.68
N GLU A 43 6.65 -2.77 4.00
CA GLU A 43 7.15 -1.72 4.89
C GLU A 43 8.68 -1.62 4.82
N ALA A 44 9.36 -2.77 4.75
CA ALA A 44 10.80 -2.81 4.57
C ALA A 44 11.22 -2.21 3.22
N ILE A 45 10.53 -2.55 2.12
CA ILE A 45 10.82 -2.02 0.78
C ILE A 45 10.53 -0.52 0.72
N LEU A 46 9.42 -0.05 1.28
CA LEU A 46 9.07 1.38 1.32
C LEU A 46 10.09 2.17 2.15
N GLY A 47 10.45 1.66 3.33
CA GLY A 47 11.47 2.26 4.18
C GLY A 47 12.83 2.33 3.48
N ALA A 48 13.27 1.24 2.85
CA ALA A 48 14.52 1.20 2.10
C ALA A 48 14.49 2.14 0.88
N THR A 49 13.38 2.20 0.14
CA THR A 49 13.24 3.06 -1.04
C THR A 49 13.30 4.53 -0.67
N CYS A 50 12.65 4.93 0.43
CA CYS A 50 12.71 6.31 0.95
C CYS A 50 14.15 6.75 1.18
N LEU A 51 14.94 5.93 1.90
CA LEU A 51 16.35 6.22 2.19
C LEU A 51 17.21 6.28 0.91
N ILE A 52 17.00 5.35 -0.03
CA ILE A 52 17.74 5.34 -1.29
C ILE A 52 17.41 6.58 -2.14
N GLN A 53 16.15 7.04 -2.14
CA GLN A 53 15.74 8.22 -2.89
C GLN A 53 16.42 9.49 -2.37
N GLU A 54 16.54 9.66 -1.06
CA GLU A 54 17.26 10.79 -0.46
C GLU A 54 18.75 10.76 -0.85
N LEU A 55 19.40 9.60 -0.72
CA LEU A 55 20.81 9.43 -1.11
C LEU A 55 21.03 9.73 -2.60
N CYS A 56 20.19 9.17 -3.47
CA CYS A 56 20.23 9.42 -4.91
C CYS A 56 20.05 10.91 -5.25
N THR A 57 19.17 11.60 -4.53
CA THR A 57 18.92 13.04 -4.72
C THR A 57 20.15 13.87 -4.39
N VAL A 58 20.85 13.55 -3.29
CA VAL A 58 22.08 14.23 -2.89
C VAL A 58 23.18 14.02 -3.94
N VAL A 59 23.39 12.76 -4.37
CA VAL A 59 24.40 12.44 -5.40
C VAL A 59 24.08 13.15 -6.71
N PHE A 60 22.81 13.15 -7.15
CA PHE A 60 22.38 13.83 -8.36
C PHE A 60 22.64 15.34 -8.28
N LEU A 61 22.28 15.99 -7.17
CA LEU A 61 22.55 17.41 -6.95
C LEU A 61 24.05 17.72 -7.03
N THR A 62 24.89 16.90 -6.38
CA THR A 62 26.35 17.07 -6.44
C THR A 62 26.87 16.93 -7.87
N LEU A 63 26.37 15.97 -8.65
CA LEU A 63 26.76 15.82 -10.05
C LEU A 63 26.37 17.05 -10.87
N VAL A 64 25.13 17.52 -10.77
CA VAL A 64 24.68 18.73 -11.48
C VAL A 64 25.56 19.94 -11.10
N TYR A 65 25.87 20.10 -9.82
CA TYR A 65 26.75 21.17 -9.34
C TYR A 65 28.16 21.10 -9.96
N VAL A 66 28.79 19.92 -9.98
CA VAL A 66 30.13 19.74 -10.57
C VAL A 66 30.11 20.03 -12.07
N HIS A 67 29.06 19.62 -12.78
CA HIS A 67 28.93 19.88 -14.22
C HIS A 67 28.70 21.36 -14.52
N LEU A 68 27.98 22.06 -13.64
CA LEU A 68 27.79 23.51 -13.74
C LEU A 68 29.06 24.28 -13.40
N TYR A 69 29.81 23.84 -12.38
CA TYR A 69 31.08 24.47 -11.97
C TYR A 69 32.17 24.36 -13.05
N ASN A 70 32.21 23.25 -13.79
CA ASN A 70 33.17 23.04 -14.87
C ASN A 70 32.73 23.65 -16.22
N ASP A 71 31.64 24.44 -16.25
CA ASP A 71 31.05 25.01 -17.46
C ASP A 71 30.69 23.99 -18.56
N TRP A 72 30.49 22.71 -18.19
CA TRP A 72 30.09 21.67 -19.15
C TRP A 72 28.61 21.78 -19.53
N ILE A 73 27.79 22.35 -18.65
CA ILE A 73 26.36 22.54 -18.86
C ILE A 73 26.00 23.98 -18.48
N HIS A 74 25.38 24.70 -19.41
CA HIS A 74 24.89 26.06 -19.16
C HIS A 74 23.67 26.03 -18.21
N PRO A 75 23.53 26.97 -17.26
CA PRO A 75 22.40 27.04 -16.34
C PRO A 75 21.02 26.97 -17.03
N ASP A 76 20.89 27.64 -18.18
CA ASP A 76 19.65 27.69 -18.95
C ASP A 76 19.19 26.29 -19.41
N VAL A 77 20.13 25.41 -19.76
CA VAL A 77 19.82 24.06 -20.21
C VAL A 77 19.26 23.23 -19.05
N VAL A 78 19.82 23.37 -17.84
CA VAL A 78 19.31 22.71 -16.62
C VAL A 78 17.91 23.22 -16.26
N MET A 79 17.69 24.53 -16.37
CA MET A 79 16.38 25.14 -16.11
C MET A 79 15.33 24.66 -17.11
N ILE A 80 15.63 24.69 -18.42
CA ILE A 80 14.66 24.29 -19.45
C ILE A 80 14.35 22.79 -19.34
N SER A 81 15.39 21.95 -19.19
CA SER A 81 15.20 20.50 -19.08
C SER A 81 14.38 20.10 -17.85
N SER A 82 14.64 20.70 -16.68
CA SER A 82 13.84 20.42 -15.47
C SER A 82 12.37 20.83 -15.63
N ASN A 83 12.10 21.98 -16.24
CA ASN A 83 10.72 22.42 -16.54
C ASN A 83 10.00 21.48 -17.51
N ILE A 84 10.69 21.00 -18.55
CA ILE A 84 10.13 20.02 -19.50
C ILE A 84 9.78 18.71 -18.79
N ILE A 85 10.67 18.20 -17.94
CA ILE A 85 10.46 16.97 -17.18
C ILE A 85 9.24 17.10 -16.25
N VAL A 86 9.12 18.23 -15.53
CA VAL A 86 7.97 18.51 -14.66
C VAL A 86 6.67 18.57 -15.47
N LEU A 87 6.66 19.27 -16.61
CA LEU A 87 5.49 19.38 -17.47
C LEU A 87 5.05 18.01 -18.01
N LEU A 88 5.99 17.19 -18.49
CA LEU A 88 5.70 15.84 -18.97
C LEU A 88 5.14 14.96 -17.85
N GLY A 89 5.75 15.00 -16.66
CA GLY A 89 5.27 14.28 -15.48
C GLY A 89 3.83 14.65 -15.12
N PHE A 90 3.49 15.94 -15.13
CA PHE A 90 2.14 16.43 -14.85
C PHE A 90 1.11 15.93 -15.89
N LEU A 91 1.46 15.96 -17.18
CA LEU A 91 0.57 15.48 -18.24
C LEU A 91 0.29 13.98 -18.14
N LEU A 92 1.31 13.18 -17.85
CA LEU A 92 1.16 11.73 -17.65
C LEU A 92 0.31 11.43 -16.41
N TYR A 93 0.55 12.12 -15.30
CA TYR A 93 -0.24 11.96 -14.07
C TYR A 93 -1.73 12.22 -14.31
N ASN A 94 -2.07 13.34 -14.96
CA ASN A 94 -3.46 13.68 -15.27
C ASN A 94 -4.12 12.65 -16.17
N LYS A 95 -3.42 12.15 -17.20
CA LYS A 95 -3.92 11.09 -18.08
C LYS A 95 -4.21 9.80 -17.30
N THR A 96 -3.29 9.37 -16.45
CA THR A 96 -3.45 8.14 -15.64
C THR A 96 -4.63 8.24 -14.68
N ILE A 97 -4.77 9.37 -13.97
CA ILE A 97 -5.90 9.58 -13.04
C ILE A 97 -7.24 9.61 -13.76
N ASN A 98 -7.33 10.28 -14.91
CA ASN A 98 -8.56 10.35 -15.69
C ASN A 98 -8.94 8.97 -16.25
N LEU A 99 -7.97 8.20 -16.74
CA LEU A 99 -8.18 6.83 -17.21
C LEU A 99 -8.63 5.90 -16.07
N ALA A 100 -7.99 5.97 -14.90
CA ALA A 100 -8.38 5.19 -13.74
C ALA A 100 -9.84 5.47 -13.31
N LYS A 101 -10.25 6.75 -13.28
CA LYS A 101 -11.64 7.13 -13.00
C LYS A 101 -12.62 6.56 -14.02
N ALA A 102 -12.29 6.60 -15.30
CA ALA A 102 -13.13 6.04 -16.37
C ALA A 102 -13.30 4.52 -16.21
N LEU A 103 -12.22 3.80 -15.89
CA LEU A 103 -12.27 2.36 -15.65
C LEU A 103 -13.12 2.00 -14.41
N ILE A 104 -13.02 2.76 -13.33
CA ILE A 104 -13.87 2.58 -12.15
C ILE A 104 -15.35 2.83 -12.50
N PHE A 105 -15.62 3.87 -13.29
CA PHE A 105 -16.98 4.18 -13.73
C PHE A 105 -17.58 3.07 -14.61
N ILE A 106 -16.83 2.60 -15.61
CA ILE A 106 -17.28 1.54 -16.52
C ILE A 106 -17.37 0.19 -15.80
N GLY A 107 -16.38 -0.16 -14.98
CA GLY A 107 -16.26 -1.48 -14.38
C GLY A 107 -17.09 -1.70 -13.12
N LEU A 108 -17.44 -0.65 -12.38
CA LEU A 108 -18.18 -0.77 -11.11
C LEU A 108 -19.47 0.05 -11.11
N VAL A 109 -19.40 1.34 -11.44
CA VAL A 109 -20.56 2.24 -11.33
C VAL A 109 -21.64 1.89 -12.35
N CYS A 110 -21.24 1.69 -13.61
CA CYS A 110 -22.14 1.32 -14.70
C CYS A 110 -22.91 0.01 -14.44
N PRO A 111 -22.27 -1.13 -14.10
CA PRO A 111 -23.00 -2.36 -13.84
C PRO A 111 -23.88 -2.30 -12.58
N ILE A 112 -23.47 -1.59 -11.52
CA ILE A 112 -24.31 -1.40 -10.32
C ILE A 112 -25.55 -0.55 -10.65
N LEU A 113 -25.37 0.54 -11.39
CA LEU A 113 -26.49 1.36 -11.86
C LEU A 113 -27.40 0.58 -12.79
N PHE A 114 -26.84 -0.24 -13.68
CA PHE A 114 -27.61 -1.10 -14.57
C PHE A 114 -28.45 -2.12 -13.79
N ILE A 115 -27.86 -2.83 -12.81
CA ILE A 115 -28.61 -3.77 -11.96
C ILE A 115 -29.70 -3.05 -11.17
N ARG A 116 -29.42 -1.87 -10.61
CA ARG A 116 -30.44 -1.07 -9.95
C ARG A 116 -31.55 -0.64 -10.91
N TYR A 117 -31.19 -0.25 -12.13
CA TYR A 117 -32.15 0.13 -13.16
C TYR A 117 -33.01 -1.06 -13.61
N GLN A 118 -32.45 -2.27 -13.65
CA GLN A 118 -33.22 -3.50 -13.88
C GLN A 118 -34.29 -3.72 -12.79
N SER A 119 -34.03 -3.37 -11.54
CA SER A 119 -35.02 -3.50 -10.46
C SER A 119 -36.22 -2.55 -10.60
N TYR A 120 -36.10 -1.46 -11.37
CA TYR A 120 -37.20 -0.52 -11.63
C TYR A 120 -38.01 -0.87 -12.88
N LYS A 121 -37.58 -1.88 -13.67
CA LYS A 121 -38.51 -2.53 -14.60
C LYS A 121 -39.54 -3.25 -13.75
N GLN A 122 -40.73 -2.66 -13.67
CA GLN A 122 -41.94 -3.32 -13.19
C GLN A 122 -42.09 -4.63 -13.99
N ASN A 123 -41.89 -5.78 -13.35
CA ASN A 123 -42.25 -7.05 -13.95
C ASN A 123 -43.78 -7.13 -13.90
N ILE A 124 -44.44 -7.04 -15.06
CA ILE A 124 -45.90 -7.05 -15.15
C ILE A 124 -46.33 -8.51 -14.99
N TYR A 125 -46.60 -8.93 -13.76
CA TYR A 125 -47.25 -10.21 -13.51
C TYR A 125 -48.77 -10.02 -13.61
N GLY A 126 -49.36 -10.55 -14.68
CA GLY A 126 -50.80 -10.79 -14.76
C GLY A 126 -51.16 -12.13 -14.11
N PRO A 127 -52.39 -12.33 -13.64
CA PRO A 127 -52.81 -13.57 -12.96
C PRO A 127 -53.00 -14.78 -13.88
N TRP A 128 -52.72 -14.68 -15.18
CA TRP A 128 -52.83 -15.76 -16.16
C TRP A 128 -51.71 -15.62 -17.22
N ASP A 129 -50.68 -16.48 -17.11
CA ASP A 129 -49.56 -16.79 -18.02
C ASP A 129 -48.76 -15.68 -18.74
N GLU A 130 -47.53 -16.02 -19.13
CA GLU A 130 -46.65 -15.19 -19.98
C GLU A 130 -47.33 -14.90 -21.32
N ALA A 131 -47.11 -13.71 -21.92
CA ALA A 131 -47.74 -13.34 -23.18
C ALA A 131 -47.25 -14.23 -24.34
N ILE A 132 -48.01 -15.30 -24.64
CA ILE A 132 -47.87 -16.15 -25.83
C ILE A 132 -48.66 -15.49 -26.97
N ILE A 133 -48.06 -15.39 -28.15
CA ILE A 133 -48.66 -14.71 -29.31
C ILE A 133 -49.63 -15.71 -29.99
N ASP A 134 -50.92 -15.62 -29.67
CA ASP A 134 -52.01 -16.51 -30.15
C ASP A 134 -52.18 -16.63 -31.67
N ASN A 135 -51.45 -15.84 -32.46
CA ASN A 135 -51.48 -15.89 -33.92
C ASN A 135 -51.11 -17.29 -34.46
N ALA A 136 -50.30 -18.08 -33.75
CA ALA A 136 -49.92 -19.41 -34.19
C ALA A 136 -51.02 -20.48 -33.99
N VAL A 137 -51.90 -20.30 -33.00
CA VAL A 137 -53.01 -21.22 -32.73
C VAL A 137 -54.15 -20.96 -33.72
N HIS A 138 -54.48 -19.68 -33.95
CA HIS A 138 -55.51 -19.28 -34.91
C HIS A 138 -55.17 -19.61 -36.37
N ILE A 139 -53.89 -19.58 -36.76
CA ILE A 139 -53.48 -19.94 -38.12
C ILE A 139 -53.63 -21.45 -38.36
N ASN A 140 -53.32 -22.29 -37.37
CA ASN A 140 -53.51 -23.73 -37.51
C ASN A 140 -54.99 -24.10 -37.59
N ASP A 141 -55.86 -23.48 -36.80
CA ASP A 141 -57.31 -23.74 -36.86
C ASP A 141 -57.96 -23.26 -38.17
N LEU A 142 -57.38 -22.26 -38.85
CA LEU A 142 -57.78 -21.82 -40.18
C LEU A 142 -57.22 -22.69 -41.32
N ILE A 143 -56.17 -23.47 -41.07
CA ILE A 143 -55.55 -24.37 -42.07
C ILE A 143 -56.17 -25.78 -42.02
N TYR A 144 -56.71 -26.21 -40.87
CA TYR A 144 -57.32 -27.53 -40.67
C TYR A 144 -58.87 -27.53 -40.63
N SER A 145 -59.50 -26.42 -41.00
CA SER A 145 -60.95 -26.25 -41.24
C SER A 145 -61.24 -26.24 -42.74
#